data_AF-A0A7C6NN31-F1
#
_entry.id   AF-A0A7C6NN31-F1
#
_cell.length_a   1.000
_cell.length_b   1.000
_cell.length_c   1.000
_cell.angle_alpha   90.00
_cell.angle_beta   90.00
_cell.angle_gamma   90.00
#
_symmetry.space_group_name_H-M   'P 1'
#
loop_
_entity.id
_entity.type
_entity.pdbx_description
1 polymer ?
#
loop_
_entity_poly.entity_id
_entity_poly.type
_entity_poly.pdbx_seq_one_letter_code
_entity_poly.pdbx_strand_id
1 'polypeptide(L)'
;MLEGLKEKTEKRLKAGEITEEEAGRIKTRIEERIKEIKEFEKLPLEEKKKLLISSLESRLEKKVEENKISQEKAGRDRSLGWQILSGFCKKIFL
;
A
#
# COMPACT_ATOMS: atom_id res chain seq x y z
N MET A 1 13.14 -0.92 3.71
CA MET A 1 12.65 0.29 2.96
C MET A 1 12.08 1.35 3.91
N LEU A 2 11.10 1.02 4.76
CA LEU A 2 10.51 1.97 5.73
C LEU A 2 11.48 2.41 6.84
N GLU A 3 12.33 1.50 7.34
CA GLU A 3 13.40 1.85 8.29
C GLU A 3 14.40 2.84 7.69
N GLY A 4 14.76 2.66 6.41
CA GLY A 4 15.61 3.62 5.68
C GLY A 4 14.95 4.99 5.50
N LEU A 5 13.62 5.08 5.49
CA LEU A 5 12.92 6.37 5.50
C LEU A 5 13.02 7.06 6.87
N LYS A 6 12.96 6.32 7.98
CA LYS A 6 13.22 6.90 9.31
C LYS A 6 14.62 7.48 9.40
N GLU A 7 15.62 6.75 8.89
CA GLU A 7 17.02 7.20 8.87
C GLU A 7 17.20 8.46 8.01
N LYS A 8 16.53 8.53 6.84
CA LYS A 8 16.53 9.73 6.01
C LYS A 8 15.88 10.92 6.71
N THR A 9 14.74 10.72 7.36
CA THR A 9 14.08 11.77 8.15
C THR A 9 14.99 12.30 9.25
N GLU A 10 15.72 11.42 9.93
CA GLU A 10 16.70 11.82 10.97
C GLU A 10 17.84 12.65 10.38
N LYS A 11 18.37 12.28 9.21
CA LYS A 11 19.43 13.05 8.54
C LYS A 11 18.94 14.45 8.15
N ARG A 12 17.71 14.56 7.64
CA ARG A 12 17.11 15.85 7.25
C ARG A 12 16.83 16.75 8.45
N LEU A 13 16.40 16.17 9.58
CA LEU A 13 16.25 16.90 10.84
C LEU A 13 17.59 17.45 11.33
N LYS A 14 18.64 16.62 11.36
CA LYS A 14 20.00 17.03 11.74
C LYS A 14 20.59 18.10 10.82
N ALA A 15 20.23 18.06 9.54
CA ALA A 15 20.61 19.08 8.56
C ALA A 15 19.79 20.37 8.66
N GLY A 16 18.74 20.42 9.50
CA GLY A 16 17.86 21.58 9.65
C GLY A 16 16.88 21.79 8.49
N GLU A 17 16.71 20.79 7.60
CA GLU A 17 15.80 20.88 6.44
C GLU A 17 14.33 20.74 6.82
N ILE A 18 14.05 20.16 7.99
CA ILE A 18 12.71 19.94 8.52
C ILE A 18 12.70 20.25 10.02
N THR A 19 11.54 20.62 10.54
CA THR A 19 11.35 20.87 11.97
C THR A 19 11.22 19.55 12.74
N GLU A 20 11.40 19.61 14.06
CA GLU A 20 11.15 18.46 14.95
C GLU A 20 9.70 17.96 14.84
N GLU A 21 8.74 18.89 14.72
CA GLU A 21 7.33 18.55 14.57
C GLU A 21 7.07 17.80 13.26
N GLU A 22 7.63 18.27 12.15
CA GLU A 22 7.49 17.62 10.84
C GLU A 22 8.19 16.25 10.82
N ALA A 23 9.39 16.15 11.39
CA ALA A 23 10.10 14.90 11.56
C ALA A 23 9.29 13.90 12.41
N GLY A 24 8.65 14.38 13.49
CA GLY A 24 7.75 13.60 14.34
C GLY A 24 6.57 13.04 13.55
N ARG A 25 5.84 13.89 12.82
CA ARG A 25 4.71 13.47 11.97
C ARG A 25 5.12 12.40 10.95
N ILE A 26 6.27 12.57 10.30
CA ILE A 26 6.79 11.60 9.32
C ILE A 26 7.11 10.26 10.01
N LYS A 27 7.79 10.30 11.16
CA LYS A 27 8.14 9.10 11.93
C LYS A 27 6.88 8.34 12.38
N THR A 28 5.88 9.03 12.91
CA THR A 28 4.59 8.43 13.31
C THR A 28 3.92 7.73 12.13
N ARG A 29 3.82 8.40 10.98
CA ARG A 29 3.23 7.82 9.77
C ARG A 29 3.97 6.56 9.30
N ILE A 30 5.31 6.55 9.42
CA ILE A 30 6.11 5.38 9.08
C ILE A 30 5.83 4.24 10.07
N GLU A 31 5.69 4.53 11.36
CA GLU A 31 5.38 3.54 12.39
C GLU A 31 4.01 2.92 12.23
N GLU A 32 3.00 3.73 11.97
CA GLU A 32 1.65 3.26 11.62
C GLU A 32 1.71 2.33 10.41
N ARG A 33 2.46 2.71 9.37
CA ARG A 33 2.58 1.88 8.16
C ARG A 33 3.30 0.56 8.44
N ILE A 34 4.33 0.56 9.29
CA ILE A 34 5.01 -0.67 9.72
C ILE A 34 4.03 -1.56 10.50
N LYS A 35 3.21 -0.98 11.38
CA LYS A 35 2.20 -1.71 12.15
C LYS A 35 1.17 -2.37 11.23
N GLU A 36 0.62 -1.62 10.27
CA GLU A 36 -0.32 -2.16 9.27
C GLU A 36 0.27 -3.34 8.50
N ILE A 37 1.53 -3.25 8.08
CA ILE A 37 2.21 -4.35 7.36
C ILE A 37 2.35 -5.57 8.26
N LYS A 38 2.78 -5.39 9.51
CA LYS A 38 2.92 -6.50 10.46
C LYS A 38 1.58 -7.15 10.78
N GLU A 39 0.51 -6.38 10.87
CA GLU A 39 -0.86 -6.89 11.06
C GLU A 39 -1.32 -7.66 9.81
N PHE A 40 -1.09 -7.09 8.62
CA PHE A 40 -1.40 -7.75 7.36
C PHE A 40 -0.64 -9.08 7.21
N GLU A 41 0.65 -9.14 7.57
CA GLU A 41 1.47 -10.35 7.51
C GLU A 41 0.95 -11.50 8.38
N LYS A 42 0.30 -11.18 9.50
CA LYS A 42 -0.31 -12.18 10.39
C LYS A 42 -1.58 -12.81 9.83
N LEU A 43 -2.22 -12.18 8.83
CA LEU A 43 -3.46 -12.69 8.26
C LEU A 43 -3.22 -13.96 7.42
N PRO A 44 -4.20 -14.88 7.40
CA PRO A 44 -4.15 -16.02 6.50
C PRO A 44 -4.24 -15.56 5.04
N LEU A 45 -3.77 -16.40 4.12
CA LEU A 45 -3.66 -16.05 2.70
C LEU A 45 -4.99 -15.59 2.08
N GLU A 46 -6.11 -16.22 2.45
CA GLU A 46 -7.43 -15.85 1.94
C GLU A 46 -7.87 -14.45 2.38
N GLU A 47 -7.61 -14.08 3.64
CA GLU A 47 -7.93 -12.74 4.13
C GLU A 47 -7.01 -11.67 3.52
N LYS A 48 -5.73 -12.01 3.31
CA LYS A 48 -4.79 -11.15 2.57
C LYS A 48 -5.30 -10.87 1.15
N LYS A 49 -5.77 -11.89 0.43
CA LYS A 49 -6.33 -11.73 -0.91
C LYS A 49 -7.54 -10.79 -0.92
N LYS A 50 -8.50 -11.01 -0.01
CA LYS A 50 -9.70 -10.18 0.10
C LYS A 50 -9.35 -8.71 0.32
N LEU A 51 -8.44 -8.42 1.25
CA LEU A 51 -8.00 -7.06 1.54
C LEU A 51 -7.29 -6.41 0.34
N LEU A 52 -6.43 -7.15 -0.37
CA LEU A 52 -5.75 -6.63 -1.56
C LEU A 52 -6.74 -6.34 -2.69
N ILE A 53 -7.71 -7.22 -2.92
CA ILE A 53 -8.76 -7.02 -3.94
C ILE A 53 -9.61 -5.80 -3.58
N SER A 54 -10.12 -5.73 -2.35
CA SER A 54 -10.94 -4.61 -1.90
C SER A 54 -10.18 -3.27 -2.00
N SER A 55 -8.90 -3.25 -1.62
CA SER A 55 -8.06 -2.06 -1.75
C SER A 55 -7.86 -1.64 -3.21
N LEU A 56 -7.69 -2.61 -4.12
CA LEU A 56 -7.58 -2.35 -5.55
C LEU A 56 -8.89 -1.77 -6.12
N GLU A 57 -10.03 -2.38 -5.77
CA GLU A 57 -11.35 -1.93 -6.23
C GLU A 57 -11.65 -0.50 -5.80
N SER A 58 -11.44 -0.18 -4.52
CA SER A 58 -11.63 1.18 -3.98
C SER A 58 -10.74 2.21 -4.69
N ARG A 59 -9.49 1.85 -5.04
CA ARG A 59 -8.59 2.75 -5.79
C ARG A 59 -9.05 2.96 -7.24
N LEU A 60 -9.59 1.92 -7.87
CA LEU A 60 -10.11 2.04 -9.23
C LEU A 60 -11.39 2.88 -9.25
N GLU A 61 -12.31 2.66 -8.31
CA GLU A 61 -13.53 3.44 -8.15
C GLU A 61 -13.22 4.92 -7.96
N LYS A 62 -12.32 5.25 -7.03
CA LYS A 62 -11.88 6.64 -6.84
C LYS A 62 -11.30 7.26 -8.11
N LYS A 63 -10.52 6.51 -8.90
CA LYS A 63 -9.98 7.02 -10.16
C LYS A 63 -11.07 7.22 -11.22
N VAL A 64 -12.15 6.44 -11.19
CA VAL A 64 -13.29 6.65 -12.08
C VAL A 64 -14.09 7.88 -11.65
N GLU A 65 -14.35 8.03 -10.34
CA GLU A 65 -15.00 9.22 -9.77
C GLU A 65 -14.24 10.50 -10.10
N GLU A 66 -12.91 10.45 -10.04
CA GLU A 66 -12.01 11.54 -10.41
C GLU A 66 -11.86 11.71 -11.95
N ASN A 67 -12.61 10.94 -12.77
CA ASN A 67 -12.54 10.89 -14.23
C ASN A 67 -11.13 10.63 -14.80
N LYS A 68 -10.24 10.02 -14.01
CA LYS A 68 -8.87 9.67 -14.42
C LYS A 68 -8.83 8.40 -15.27
N ILE A 69 -9.83 7.54 -15.14
CA ILE A 69 -10.00 6.33 -15.97
C ILE A 69 -11.49 6.15 -16.30
N SER A 70 -11.79 5.50 -17.43
CA SER A 70 -13.15 5.10 -17.77
C SER A 70 -13.61 3.87 -16.96
N GLN A 71 -14.93 3.70 -16.81
CA GLN A 71 -15.54 2.51 -16.21
C GLN A 71 -15.07 1.21 -16.89
N GLU A 72 -14.96 1.22 -18.22
CA GLU A 72 -14.49 0.06 -19.01
C GLU A 72 -13.02 -0.29 -18.70
N LYS A 73 -12.16 0.74 -18.57
CA LYS A 73 -10.77 0.56 -18.19
C LYS A 73 -10.65 0.00 -16.77
N ALA A 74 -11.44 0.52 -15.83
CA ALA A 74 -11.48 0.02 -14.45
C ALA A 74 -11.92 -1.46 -14.39
N GLY A 75 -12.93 -1.85 -15.18
CA GLY A 75 -13.37 -3.24 -15.26
C GLY A 75 -12.29 -4.20 -15.77
N ARG A 76 -11.54 -3.79 -16.81
CA ARG A 76 -10.37 -4.56 -17.29
C ARG A 76 -9.28 -4.69 -16.23
N ASP A 77 -8.91 -3.58 -15.59
CA ASP A 77 -7.84 -3.56 -14.59
C ASP A 77 -8.23 -4.38 -13.34
N ARG A 78 -9.51 -4.40 -12.96
CA ARG A 78 -10.06 -5.26 -11.89
C ARG A 78 -9.91 -6.74 -12.24
N SER A 79 -10.27 -7.12 -13.47
CA SER A 79 -10.13 -8.49 -13.99
C SER A 79 -8.66 -8.96 -14.02
N LEU A 80 -7.77 -8.11 -14.53
CA LEU A 80 -6.32 -8.39 -14.57
C LEU A 80 -5.72 -8.53 -13.17
N GLY A 81 -6.11 -7.68 -12.23
CA GLY A 81 -5.69 -7.79 -10.83
C GLY A 81 -6.07 -9.15 -10.22
N TRP A 82 -7.28 -9.64 -10.52
CA TRP A 82 -7.75 -10.94 -10.04
C TRP A 82 -6.99 -12.12 -10.68
N GLN A 83 -6.66 -12.03 -11.97
CA GLN A 83 -5.85 -13.04 -12.66
C GLN A 83 -4.42 -13.12 -12.10
N ILE A 84 -3.81 -11.98 -11.79
CA ILE A 84 -2.47 -11.94 -11.20
C ILE A 84 -2.49 -12.53 -9.79
N LEU A 85 -3.46 -12.15 -8.95
CA LEU A 85 -3.57 -12.63 -7.57
C LEU A 85 -3.88 -14.14 -7.50
N SER A 86 -4.72 -14.64 -8.41
CA SER A 86 -5.03 -16.08 -8.52
C SER A 86 -3.86 -16.89 -9.10
N GLY A 87 -3.16 -16.35 -10.11
CA GLY A 87 -1.98 -16.97 -10.72
C GLY A 87 -0.76 -17.02 -9.78
N PHE A 88 -0.53 -15.97 -9.01
CA PHE A 88 0.55 -15.91 -8.03
C PHE A 88 0.38 -16.96 -6.93
N CYS A 89 -0.86 -17.26 -6.54
CA CYS A 89 -1.15 -18.29 -5.55
C CYS A 89 -0.95 -19.71 -6.09
N LYS A 90 -1.22 -19.96 -7.38
CA LYS A 90 -0.91 -21.26 -8.00
C LYS A 90 0.59 -21.55 -8.08
N LYS A 91 1.45 -20.51 -8.15
CA LYS A 91 2.89 -20.69 -8.36
C LYS A 91 3.72 -20.80 -7.07
N ILE A 92 3.17 -20.43 -5.91
CA ILE A 92 3.85 -20.49 -4.60
C ILE A 92 3.48 -21.75 -3.81
N PHE A 93 2.37 -22.41 -4.15
CA PHE A 93 1.82 -23.55 -3.41
C PHE A 93 1.71 -24.86 -4.23
N LEU A 94 2.32 -24.94 -5.43
CA LEU A 94 2.48 -26.15 -6.23
C LEU A 94 3.97 -26.46 -6.45
#